data_AF-A0A5N6HCW0-F1
#
_entry.id   AF-A0A5N6HCW0-F1
#
_cell.length_a   1.000
_cell.length_b   1.000
_cell.length_c   1.000
_cell.angle_alpha   90.00
_cell.angle_beta   90.00
_cell.angle_gamma   90.00
#
_symmetry.space_group_name_H-M   'P 1'
#
loop_
_entity.id
_entity.type
_entity.pdbx_description
1 polymer ?
#
loop_
_entity_poly.entity_id
_entity_poly.type
_entity_poly.pdbx_seq_one_letter_code
_entity_poly.pdbx_strand_id
1 'polypeptide(L)'
;MQPFLAWVEKRTGMRPRSVRPEDLCLIPDATSQTGYALYCTQSFSASDPPSSPSSSPKKEETLELIHQVGLQLLDFSALSPEIVRHLALSGANDARTRLLVHDKRILGILHQELDGLVTKHRVLTEEQANLLRRRIVPTIIPGSPEAKQLLDLHREGKLSKDDFIIKPARDARGQGIKFGDELSESSEWGEILAGLQAPALSSDKTTYVIQPIIKQTEEDLFLDEKVGVQRCQRVGTYYSVNGSFVGLGAWRAIVASERVCNMATGKAWKMGSVFVSHE
;
A
#
# COMPACT_ATOMS: atom_id res chain seq x y z
N MET A 1 -9.41 -2.54 -9.36
CA MET A 1 -8.85 -1.70 -10.42
C MET A 1 -9.90 -1.34 -11.45
N GLN A 2 -10.59 -2.29 -12.07
CA GLN A 2 -11.70 -2.01 -13.00
C GLN A 2 -12.73 -0.98 -12.48
N PRO A 3 -13.20 -1.05 -11.21
CA PRO A 3 -14.11 -0.04 -10.67
C PRO A 3 -13.49 1.38 -10.57
N PHE A 4 -12.17 1.47 -10.34
CA PHE A 4 -11.46 2.75 -10.29
C PHE A 4 -11.27 3.33 -11.69
N LEU A 5 -10.89 2.50 -12.68
CA LEU A 5 -10.75 2.95 -14.07
C LEU A 5 -12.09 3.46 -14.62
N ALA A 6 -13.18 2.73 -14.38
CA ALA A 6 -14.52 3.15 -14.75
C ALA A 6 -14.95 4.45 -14.05
N TRP A 7 -14.58 4.64 -12.78
CA TRP A 7 -14.85 5.89 -12.06
C TRP A 7 -14.06 7.07 -12.63
N VAL A 8 -12.77 6.89 -12.95
CA VAL A 8 -11.94 7.92 -13.58
C VAL A 8 -12.52 8.29 -14.94
N GLU A 9 -12.93 7.32 -15.76
CA GLU A 9 -13.58 7.56 -17.05
C GLU A 9 -14.87 8.35 -16.89
N LYS A 10 -15.78 7.91 -16.02
CA LYS A 10 -17.05 8.61 -15.78
C LYS A 10 -16.82 10.07 -15.33
N ARG A 11 -15.80 10.31 -14.50
CA ARG A 11 -15.55 11.63 -13.90
C ARG A 11 -14.77 12.58 -14.79
N THR A 12 -13.85 12.07 -15.60
CA THR A 12 -12.88 12.89 -16.34
C THR A 12 -13.03 12.79 -17.86
N GLY A 13 -13.79 11.81 -18.36
CA GLY A 13 -13.81 11.45 -19.77
C GLY A 13 -12.53 10.73 -20.25
N MET A 14 -11.49 10.66 -19.43
CA MET A 14 -10.25 9.95 -19.78
C MET A 14 -10.42 8.45 -19.62
N ARG A 15 -9.90 7.66 -20.57
CA ARG A 15 -9.95 6.19 -20.53
C ARG A 15 -8.61 5.61 -20.10
N PRO A 16 -8.32 5.49 -18.80
CA PRO A 16 -7.05 4.91 -18.35
C PRO A 16 -6.96 3.43 -18.74
N ARG A 17 -5.81 3.04 -19.30
CA ARG A 17 -5.56 1.68 -19.79
C ARG A 17 -4.55 0.94 -18.90
N SER A 18 -4.72 -0.38 -18.78
CA SER A 18 -3.70 -1.24 -18.20
C SER A 18 -2.62 -1.51 -19.24
N VAL A 19 -1.38 -1.13 -18.94
CA VAL A 19 -0.20 -1.35 -19.79
C VAL A 19 0.72 -2.34 -19.10
N ARG A 20 1.28 -3.30 -19.84
CA ARG A 20 2.24 -4.24 -19.27
C ARG A 20 3.66 -3.66 -19.30
N PRO A 21 4.54 -4.04 -18.35
CA PRO A 21 5.94 -3.61 -18.35
C PRO A 21 6.65 -3.82 -19.69
N GLU A 22 6.41 -4.96 -20.35
CA GLU A 22 7.01 -5.32 -21.64
C GLU A 22 6.57 -4.44 -22.82
N ASP A 23 5.44 -3.75 -22.70
CA ASP A 23 4.93 -2.87 -23.74
C ASP A 23 5.53 -1.46 -23.65
N LEU A 24 6.29 -1.15 -22.59
CA LEU A 24 6.87 0.18 -22.37
C LEU A 24 8.13 0.39 -23.20
N CYS A 25 8.25 1.55 -23.83
CA CYS A 25 9.46 1.95 -24.54
C CYS A 25 9.77 3.43 -24.36
N LEU A 26 11.04 3.78 -24.52
CA LEU A 26 11.51 5.17 -24.53
C LEU A 26 11.84 5.57 -25.96
N ILE A 27 11.27 6.67 -26.42
CA ILE A 27 11.55 7.24 -27.74
C ILE A 27 12.28 8.57 -27.54
N PRO A 28 13.36 8.85 -28.29
CA PRO A 28 14.04 10.14 -28.21
C PRO A 28 13.06 11.30 -28.46
N ASP A 29 13.11 12.29 -27.57
CA ASP A 29 12.28 13.48 -27.64
C ASP A 29 13.12 14.69 -27.21
N ALA A 30 13.51 15.51 -28.19
CA ALA A 30 14.32 16.71 -27.97
C ALA A 30 13.59 17.79 -27.16
N THR A 31 12.26 17.69 -27.01
CA THR A 31 11.45 18.63 -26.23
C THR A 31 11.32 18.21 -24.76
N SER A 32 11.67 16.96 -24.44
CA SER A 32 11.64 16.43 -23.08
C SER A 32 12.90 16.81 -22.28
N GLN A 33 12.74 17.08 -20.98
CA GLN A 33 13.86 17.41 -20.07
C GLN A 33 14.91 16.31 -19.95
N THR A 34 14.53 15.05 -20.21
CA THR A 34 15.46 13.91 -20.15
C THR A 34 15.97 13.49 -21.53
N GLY A 35 15.51 14.13 -22.60
CA GLY A 35 15.80 13.73 -23.99
C GLY A 35 14.98 12.54 -24.50
N TYR A 36 14.05 12.03 -23.71
CA TYR A 36 13.18 10.89 -24.06
C TYR A 36 11.74 11.13 -23.62
N ALA A 37 10.80 10.45 -24.28
CA ALA A 37 9.40 10.36 -23.87
C ALA A 37 9.00 8.90 -23.70
N LEU A 38 8.10 8.63 -22.76
CA LEU A 38 7.64 7.28 -22.43
C LEU A 38 6.44 6.92 -23.31
N TYR A 39 6.53 5.82 -24.04
CA TYR A 39 5.49 5.30 -24.92
C TYR A 39 5.11 3.88 -24.51
N CYS A 40 3.99 3.41 -25.05
CA CYS A 40 3.67 1.99 -25.07
C CYS A 40 3.26 1.50 -26.46
N THR A 41 3.54 0.24 -26.73
CA THR A 41 3.14 -0.43 -27.96
C THR A 41 1.66 -0.86 -27.89
N GLN A 42 0.90 -0.52 -28.93
CA GLN A 42 -0.45 -1.01 -29.12
C GLN A 42 -0.40 -2.31 -29.92
N SER A 43 -0.64 -3.43 -29.26
CA SER A 43 -1.06 -4.64 -29.97
C SER A 43 -2.59 -4.63 -30.07
N PHE A 44 -3.12 -4.38 -31.27
CA PHE A 44 -4.53 -4.63 -31.52
C PHE A 44 -4.74 -6.16 -31.41
N SER A 45 -5.39 -6.61 -30.34
CA SER A 45 -5.95 -7.96 -30.32
C SER A 45 -7.04 -8.02 -31.38
N ALA A 46 -7.06 -9.10 -32.17
CA ALA A 46 -7.98 -9.33 -33.29
C ALA A 46 -9.46 -9.51 -32.88
N SER A 47 -10.00 -8.58 -32.12
CA SER A 47 -11.40 -8.53 -31.66
C SER A 47 -12.16 -7.31 -32.17
N ASP A 48 -11.49 -6.39 -32.87
CA ASP A 48 -12.17 -5.35 -33.64
C ASP A 48 -12.61 -5.93 -35.00
N PRO A 49 -13.87 -5.71 -35.43
CA PRO A 49 -14.37 -6.24 -36.68
C PRO A 49 -13.57 -5.64 -37.86
N PRO A 50 -13.14 -6.45 -38.85
CA PRO A 50 -12.32 -5.94 -39.93
C PRO A 50 -13.15 -5.02 -40.83
N SER A 51 -12.90 -3.71 -40.73
CA SER A 51 -13.26 -2.78 -41.79
C SER A 51 -12.26 -2.93 -42.93
N SER A 52 -12.69 -3.67 -43.97
CA SER A 52 -12.11 -3.79 -45.31
C SER A 52 -10.95 -4.81 -45.53
N PRO A 53 -11.02 -5.64 -46.59
CA PRO A 53 -10.02 -6.64 -46.89
C PRO A 53 -9.09 -6.19 -48.04
N SER A 54 -7.99 -5.49 -47.75
CA SER A 54 -6.87 -5.43 -48.71
C SER A 54 -5.59 -4.82 -48.11
N SER A 55 -4.81 -5.63 -47.42
CA SER A 55 -3.33 -5.57 -47.40
C SER A 55 -2.82 -6.55 -46.35
N SER A 56 -1.69 -7.22 -46.63
CA SER A 56 -0.97 -8.07 -45.68
C SER A 56 -0.83 -7.40 -44.30
N PRO A 57 -0.98 -8.14 -43.18
CA PRO A 57 -0.87 -7.54 -41.86
C PRO A 57 0.61 -7.31 -41.56
N LYS A 58 1.18 -6.21 -42.05
CA LYS A 58 2.25 -5.58 -41.28
C LYS A 58 1.57 -5.17 -39.97
N LYS A 59 1.95 -5.83 -38.87
CA LYS A 59 1.65 -5.34 -37.53
C LYS A 59 2.25 -3.94 -37.44
N GLU A 60 1.47 -2.93 -37.75
CA GLU A 60 1.86 -1.55 -37.56
C GLU A 60 1.72 -1.31 -36.06
N GLU A 61 2.80 -1.58 -35.32
CA GLU A 61 2.86 -1.30 -33.89
C GLU A 61 2.66 0.20 -33.72
N THR A 62 1.44 0.56 -33.33
CA THR A 62 1.11 1.96 -33.07
C THR A 62 1.67 2.30 -31.70
N LEU A 63 2.50 3.35 -31.63
CA LEU A 63 3.06 3.83 -30.37
C LEU A 63 2.15 4.89 -29.78
N GLU A 64 1.78 4.72 -28.51
CA GLU A 64 0.95 5.66 -27.77
C GLU A 64 1.78 6.35 -26.67
N LEU A 65 1.77 7.69 -26.66
CA LEU A 65 2.49 8.49 -25.67
C LEU A 65 1.84 8.35 -24.29
N ILE A 66 2.65 8.05 -23.28
CA ILE A 66 2.20 7.96 -21.89
C ILE A 66 2.39 9.31 -21.19
N HIS A 67 1.28 9.96 -20.86
CA HIS A 67 1.27 11.23 -20.12
C HIS A 67 1.28 11.05 -18.60
N GLN A 68 0.62 10.02 -18.10
CA GLN A 68 0.51 9.76 -16.65
C GLN A 68 0.38 8.26 -16.38
N VAL A 69 1.00 7.79 -15.29
CA VAL A 69 0.93 6.40 -14.86
C VAL A 69 0.43 6.25 -13.43
N GLY A 70 -0.53 5.34 -13.24
CA GLY A 70 -0.85 4.77 -11.95
C GLY A 70 -0.17 3.42 -11.81
N LEU A 71 0.91 3.33 -11.02
CA LEU A 71 1.62 2.07 -10.82
C LEU A 71 0.94 1.22 -9.74
N GLN A 72 0.52 0.02 -10.11
CA GLN A 72 0.10 -1.00 -9.15
C GLN A 72 1.33 -1.80 -8.72
N LEU A 73 1.78 -1.65 -7.46
CA LEU A 73 2.77 -2.50 -6.76
C LEU A 73 3.74 -3.21 -7.73
N LEU A 74 4.66 -2.44 -8.31
CA LEU A 74 5.63 -2.96 -9.26
C LEU A 74 6.86 -3.50 -8.54
N ASP A 75 7.33 -4.65 -9.01
CA ASP A 75 8.72 -5.01 -8.85
C ASP A 75 9.53 -4.26 -9.90
N PHE A 76 10.14 -3.14 -9.49
CA PHE A 76 10.97 -2.33 -10.38
C PHE A 76 12.19 -3.09 -10.91
N SER A 77 12.53 -4.26 -10.35
CA SER A 77 13.64 -5.08 -10.85
C SER A 77 13.39 -5.65 -12.25
N ALA A 78 12.13 -5.76 -12.68
CA ALA A 78 11.78 -6.23 -14.02
C ALA A 78 11.89 -5.14 -15.11
N LEU A 79 12.12 -3.88 -14.73
CA LEU A 79 12.20 -2.74 -15.63
C LEU A 79 13.64 -2.23 -15.78
N SER A 80 13.98 -1.70 -16.95
CA SER A 80 15.27 -1.03 -17.11
C SER A 80 15.33 0.25 -16.24
N PRO A 81 16.52 0.61 -15.71
CA PRO A 81 16.68 1.83 -14.91
C PRO A 81 16.17 3.09 -15.61
N GLU A 82 16.30 3.17 -16.93
CA GLU A 82 15.84 4.28 -17.76
C GLU A 82 14.31 4.38 -17.72
N ILE A 83 13.58 3.27 -17.90
CA ILE A 83 12.12 3.24 -17.82
C ILE A 83 11.67 3.60 -16.41
N VAL A 84 12.33 3.08 -15.36
CA VAL A 84 12.00 3.39 -13.96
C VAL A 84 12.11 4.90 -13.68
N ARG A 85 13.16 5.56 -14.18
CA ARG A 85 13.32 7.03 -14.03
C ARG A 85 12.15 7.78 -14.69
N HIS A 86 11.72 7.37 -15.87
CA HIS A 86 10.59 7.98 -16.57
C HIS A 86 9.24 7.75 -15.90
N LEU A 87 9.02 6.55 -15.36
CA LEU A 87 7.83 6.23 -14.55
C LEU A 87 7.80 7.01 -13.23
N ALA A 88 8.95 7.39 -12.69
CA ALA A 88 9.03 8.25 -11.50
C ALA A 88 8.56 9.69 -11.80
N LEU A 89 8.82 10.20 -13.01
CA LEU A 89 8.39 11.53 -13.46
C LEU A 89 6.91 11.58 -13.84
N SER A 90 6.38 10.49 -14.38
CA SER A 90 5.01 10.43 -14.93
C SER A 90 3.98 9.91 -13.91
N GLY A 91 4.40 9.65 -12.67
CA GLY A 91 3.59 8.99 -11.65
C GLY A 91 2.48 9.87 -11.06
N ALA A 92 1.26 9.32 -10.95
CA ALA A 92 0.16 9.99 -10.24
C ALA A 92 0.46 10.23 -8.74
N ASN A 93 1.20 9.30 -8.13
CA ASN A 93 1.90 9.51 -6.86
C ASN A 93 3.39 9.59 -7.14
N ASP A 94 4.10 10.53 -6.52
CA ASP A 94 5.55 10.63 -6.69
C ASP A 94 6.27 9.42 -6.08
N ALA A 95 7.48 9.14 -6.58
CA ALA A 95 8.25 7.96 -6.16
C ALA A 95 8.54 7.94 -4.65
N ARG A 96 8.70 9.11 -4.00
CA ARG A 96 8.95 9.18 -2.54
C ARG A 96 7.72 8.72 -1.78
N THR A 97 6.53 9.14 -2.18
CA THR A 97 5.28 8.66 -1.57
C THR A 97 5.23 7.13 -1.59
N ARG A 98 5.59 6.49 -2.71
CA ARG A 98 5.60 5.02 -2.82
C ARG A 98 6.61 4.36 -1.88
N LEU A 99 7.84 4.86 -1.85
CA LEU A 99 8.89 4.33 -0.97
C LEU A 99 8.53 4.49 0.51
N LEU A 100 7.89 5.60 0.86
CA LEU A 100 7.46 5.90 2.23
C LEU A 100 6.26 5.04 2.65
N VAL A 101 5.24 4.86 1.80
CA VAL A 101 4.03 4.10 2.21
C VAL A 101 4.26 2.60 2.37
N HIS A 102 5.30 2.04 1.74
CA HIS A 102 5.64 0.63 1.89
C HIS A 102 6.52 0.34 3.11
N ASP A 103 7.04 1.38 3.76
CA ASP A 103 7.82 1.27 4.98
C ASP A 103 6.93 1.56 6.19
N LYS A 104 6.62 0.53 6.99
CA LYS A 104 5.71 0.66 8.14
C LYS A 104 6.24 1.60 9.22
N ARG A 105 7.55 1.89 9.22
CA ARG A 105 8.15 2.85 10.16
C ARG A 105 7.59 4.25 9.97
N ILE A 106 7.07 4.59 8.77
CA ILE A 106 6.46 5.90 8.52
C ILE A 106 5.35 6.22 9.53
N LEU A 107 4.62 5.21 10.01
CA LEU A 107 3.55 5.41 10.99
C LEU A 107 4.09 5.87 12.35
N GLY A 108 5.25 5.36 12.76
CA GLY A 108 5.92 5.79 14.00
C GLY A 108 6.63 7.13 13.82
N ILE A 109 7.29 7.34 12.68
CA ILE A 109 7.92 8.63 12.33
C ILE A 109 6.87 9.73 12.32
N LEU A 110 5.70 9.50 11.71
CA LEU A 110 4.62 10.47 11.72
C LEU A 110 4.25 10.90 13.14
N HIS A 111 4.07 9.96 14.07
CA HIS A 111 3.79 10.25 15.48
C HIS A 111 4.88 11.10 16.14
N GLN A 112 6.15 10.78 15.92
CA GLN A 112 7.29 11.53 16.47
C GLN A 112 7.42 12.94 15.89
N GLU A 113 7.02 13.13 14.64
CA GLU A 113 7.16 14.40 13.93
C GLU A 113 5.93 15.33 14.03
N LEU A 114 4.79 14.86 14.56
CA LEU A 114 3.52 15.62 14.57
C LEU A 114 3.67 17.04 15.11
N ASP A 115 4.36 17.23 16.23
CA ASP A 115 4.51 18.56 16.84
C ASP A 115 5.40 19.47 15.99
N GLY A 116 6.43 18.91 15.34
CA GLY A 116 7.27 19.61 14.37
C GLY A 116 6.48 20.01 13.12
N LEU A 117 5.58 19.16 12.64
CA LEU A 117 4.70 19.43 11.50
C LEU A 117 3.74 20.61 11.77
N VAL A 118 3.36 20.82 13.03
CA VAL A 118 2.56 21.98 13.46
C VAL A 118 3.43 23.21 13.66
N THR A 119 4.45 23.11 14.50
CA THR A 119 5.18 24.28 15.04
C THR A 119 6.29 24.76 14.11
N LYS A 120 7.13 23.83 13.64
CA LYS A 120 8.33 24.12 12.85
C LYS A 120 8.03 24.26 11.36
N HIS A 121 7.26 23.32 10.82
CA HIS A 121 6.98 23.24 9.38
C HIS A 121 5.67 23.92 8.99
N ARG A 122 4.74 24.09 9.94
CA ARG A 122 3.44 24.76 9.74
C ARG A 122 2.62 24.16 8.58
N VAL A 123 2.73 22.84 8.40
CA VAL A 123 2.00 22.09 7.38
C VAL A 123 0.71 21.47 7.91
N LEU A 124 0.60 21.34 9.24
CA LEU A 124 -0.61 20.88 9.92
C LEU A 124 -1.08 21.92 10.94
N THR A 125 -2.39 21.99 11.13
CA THR A 125 -2.98 22.61 12.32
C THR A 125 -2.86 21.67 13.53
N GLU A 126 -2.98 22.22 14.73
CA GLU A 126 -2.99 21.43 15.96
C GLU A 126 -4.15 20.42 15.99
N GLU A 127 -5.32 20.81 15.49
CA GLU A 127 -6.48 19.92 15.37
C GLU A 127 -6.19 18.73 14.45
N GLN A 128 -5.60 18.98 13.28
CA GLN A 128 -5.19 17.92 12.35
C GLN A 128 -4.14 16.99 12.97
N ALA A 129 -3.14 17.53 13.67
CA ALA A 129 -2.14 16.72 14.36
C ALA A 129 -2.79 15.84 15.45
N ASN A 130 -3.72 16.39 16.23
CA ASN A 130 -4.47 15.62 17.24
C ASN A 130 -5.35 14.52 16.64
N LEU A 131 -5.97 14.76 15.48
CA LEU A 131 -6.71 13.73 14.75
C LEU A 131 -5.78 12.60 14.30
N LEU A 132 -4.62 12.92 13.71
CA LEU A 132 -3.63 11.91 13.30
C LEU A 132 -3.12 11.11 14.50
N ARG A 133 -2.79 11.79 15.61
CA ARG A 133 -2.33 11.16 16.86
C ARG A 133 -3.32 10.13 17.41
N ARG A 134 -4.62 10.37 17.26
CA ARG A 134 -5.68 9.48 17.77
C ARG A 134 -6.06 8.37 16.79
N ARG A 135 -5.86 8.58 15.48
CA ARG A 135 -6.38 7.70 14.43
C ARG A 135 -5.30 6.86 13.73
N ILE A 136 -4.04 7.27 13.78
CA ILE A 136 -2.90 6.45 13.35
C ILE A 136 -2.50 5.53 14.51
N VAL A 137 -2.43 4.23 14.22
CA VAL A 137 -2.01 3.23 15.22
C VAL A 137 -0.61 3.56 15.74
N PRO A 138 -0.40 3.68 17.06
CA PRO A 138 0.92 3.84 17.64
C PRO A 138 1.87 2.76 17.14
N THR A 139 3.04 3.17 16.65
CA THR A 139 3.99 2.26 16.03
C THR A 139 5.37 2.51 16.60
N ILE A 140 5.89 1.52 17.32
CA ILE A 140 7.24 1.55 17.89
C ILE A 140 8.21 1.15 16.79
N ILE A 141 9.18 2.02 16.53
CA ILE A 141 10.15 1.86 15.43
C ILE A 141 11.57 1.64 15.97
N PRO A 142 12.46 1.02 15.19
CA PRO A 142 13.84 0.79 15.61
C PRO A 142 14.56 2.10 15.98
N GLY A 143 15.31 2.08 17.08
CA GLY A 143 16.09 3.20 17.61
C GLY A 143 15.28 4.27 18.35
N SER A 144 13.95 4.14 18.41
CA SER A 144 13.08 5.12 19.06
C SER A 144 13.19 5.12 20.59
N PRO A 145 12.85 6.22 21.27
CA PRO A 145 12.69 6.24 22.73
C PRO A 145 11.69 5.19 23.22
N GLU A 146 10.59 4.98 22.48
CA GLU A 146 9.57 3.99 22.79
C GLU A 146 10.12 2.56 22.73
N ALA A 147 11.05 2.28 21.80
CA ALA A 147 11.71 0.98 21.71
C ALA A 147 12.60 0.70 22.93
N LYS A 148 13.28 1.73 23.47
CA LYS A 148 14.08 1.60 24.71
C LYS A 148 13.18 1.32 25.90
N GLN A 149 12.13 2.12 26.05
CA GLN A 149 11.14 1.96 27.12
C GLN A 149 10.49 0.58 27.10
N LEU A 150 10.15 0.05 25.92
CA LEU A 150 9.55 -1.27 25.77
C LEU A 150 10.50 -2.39 26.25
N LEU A 151 11.79 -2.29 25.92
CA LEU A 151 12.81 -3.25 26.38
C LEU A 151 12.98 -3.20 27.91
N ASP A 152 12.98 -2.00 28.50
CA ASP A 152 13.09 -1.85 29.95
C ASP A 152 11.87 -2.45 30.68
N LEU A 153 10.65 -2.18 30.19
CA LEU A 153 9.43 -2.80 30.73
C LEU A 153 9.43 -4.33 30.63
N HIS A 154 9.96 -4.88 29.54
CA HIS A 154 10.12 -6.32 29.40
C HIS A 154 11.11 -6.89 30.41
N ARG A 155 12.27 -6.25 30.61
CA ARG A 155 13.28 -6.66 31.61
C ARG A 155 12.73 -6.61 33.04
N GLU A 156 11.84 -5.66 33.32
CA GLU A 156 11.14 -5.54 34.60
C GLU A 156 9.99 -6.54 34.78
N GLY A 157 9.66 -7.34 33.76
CA GLY A 157 8.54 -8.29 33.79
C GLY A 157 7.15 -7.62 33.81
N LYS A 158 7.07 -6.35 33.40
CA LYS A 158 5.83 -5.55 33.43
C LYS A 158 5.11 -5.47 32.09
N LEU A 159 5.63 -6.16 31.07
CA LEU A 159 5.13 -6.13 29.71
C LEU A 159 4.56 -7.48 29.33
N SER A 160 3.28 -7.52 28.96
CA SER A 160 2.72 -8.67 28.26
C SER A 160 2.99 -8.54 26.77
N LYS A 161 3.70 -9.50 26.17
CA LYS A 161 3.90 -9.53 24.71
C LYS A 161 2.56 -9.75 23.97
N ASP A 162 1.60 -10.41 24.59
CA ASP A 162 0.35 -10.85 23.98
C ASP A 162 -0.56 -9.68 23.56
N ASP A 163 -0.29 -8.47 24.05
CA ASP A 163 -0.98 -7.23 23.65
C ASP A 163 -0.44 -6.63 22.34
N PHE A 164 0.62 -7.20 21.77
CA PHE A 164 1.34 -6.64 20.65
C PHE A 164 1.29 -7.51 19.39
N ILE A 165 1.49 -6.83 18.26
CA ILE A 165 1.70 -7.44 16.95
C ILE A 165 3.02 -6.92 16.38
N ILE A 166 3.83 -7.82 15.82
CA ILE A 166 5.07 -7.48 15.14
C ILE A 166 4.89 -7.59 13.64
N LYS A 167 5.50 -6.66 12.91
CA LYS A 167 5.41 -6.60 11.45
C LYS A 167 6.78 -6.27 10.87
N PRO A 168 7.23 -6.93 9.78
CA PRO A 168 8.43 -6.51 9.08
C PRO A 168 8.30 -5.04 8.66
N ALA A 169 9.34 -4.24 8.92
CA ALA A 169 9.35 -2.81 8.60
C ALA A 169 9.13 -2.59 7.10
N ARG A 170 9.82 -3.38 6.28
CA ARG A 170 9.68 -3.43 4.82
C ARG A 170 9.06 -4.76 4.44
N ASP A 171 7.79 -4.75 4.10
CA ASP A 171 7.14 -5.80 3.30
C ASP A 171 5.68 -5.41 3.03
N ALA A 172 5.14 -5.81 1.90
CA ALA A 172 3.74 -5.63 1.56
C ALA A 172 2.93 -6.91 1.88
N ARG A 173 1.60 -6.84 1.74
CA ARG A 173 0.71 -8.03 1.70
C ARG A 173 0.66 -8.89 2.96
N GLY A 174 1.13 -8.39 4.10
CA GLY A 174 0.94 -9.05 5.41
C GLY A 174 1.77 -10.31 5.64
N GLN A 175 2.84 -10.51 4.87
CA GLN A 175 3.81 -11.56 5.14
C GLN A 175 4.65 -11.24 6.38
N GLY A 176 5.02 -12.27 7.14
CA GLY A 176 5.85 -12.16 8.34
C GLY A 176 5.22 -11.44 9.54
N ILE A 177 3.91 -11.18 9.51
CA ILE A 177 3.18 -10.68 10.68
C ILE A 177 3.10 -11.80 11.71
N LYS A 178 3.51 -11.52 12.95
CA LYS A 178 3.31 -12.43 14.08
C LYS A 178 2.62 -11.68 15.22
N PHE A 179 1.77 -12.37 15.95
CA PHE A 179 1.21 -11.87 17.20
C PHE A 179 2.12 -12.22 18.37
N GLY A 180 2.08 -11.43 19.43
CA GLY A 180 2.94 -11.65 20.59
C GLY A 180 2.73 -13.03 21.23
N ASP A 181 1.49 -13.50 21.31
CA ASP A 181 1.13 -14.84 21.84
C ASP A 181 1.69 -16.01 21.02
N GLU A 182 2.08 -15.76 19.76
CA GLU A 182 2.74 -16.75 18.89
C GLU A 182 4.26 -16.81 19.11
N LEU A 183 4.84 -15.85 19.81
CA LEU A 183 6.28 -15.77 20.08
C LEU A 183 6.64 -16.48 21.39
N SER A 184 7.79 -17.15 21.41
CA SER A 184 8.39 -17.56 22.68
C SER A 184 8.82 -16.31 23.48
N GLU A 185 8.47 -16.27 24.77
CA GLU A 185 8.78 -15.14 25.66
C GLU A 185 10.30 -14.92 25.80
N SER A 186 11.06 -16.01 25.96
CA SER A 186 12.48 -15.96 26.35
C SER A 186 13.46 -15.93 25.18
N SER A 187 13.10 -16.40 23.98
CA SER A 187 14.02 -16.41 22.83
C SER A 187 13.60 -15.43 21.72
N GLU A 188 12.39 -15.54 21.18
CA GLU A 188 12.02 -14.71 20.02
C GLU A 188 11.69 -13.27 20.41
N TRP A 189 10.87 -13.06 21.44
CA TRP A 189 10.43 -11.72 21.83
C TRP A 189 11.60 -10.84 22.31
N GLY A 190 12.44 -11.38 23.19
CA GLY A 190 13.64 -10.69 23.67
C GLY A 190 14.61 -10.30 22.55
N GLU A 191 14.84 -11.20 21.57
CA GLU A 191 15.69 -10.92 20.40
C GLU A 191 15.13 -9.80 19.51
N ILE A 192 13.81 -9.73 19.35
CA ILE A 192 13.14 -8.66 18.61
C ILE A 192 13.31 -7.32 19.34
N LEU A 193 13.06 -7.29 20.65
CA LEU A 193 13.21 -6.08 21.46
C LEU A 193 14.66 -5.58 21.49
N ALA A 194 15.63 -6.48 21.60
CA ALA A 194 17.04 -6.14 21.48
C ALA A 194 17.39 -5.62 20.08
N GLY A 195 16.85 -6.24 19.03
CA GLY A 195 17.03 -5.80 17.65
C GLY A 195 16.47 -4.40 17.38
N LEU A 196 15.37 -4.03 18.03
CA LEU A 196 14.77 -2.69 17.92
C LEU A 196 15.65 -1.58 18.49
N GLN A 197 16.69 -1.89 19.26
CA GLN A 197 17.59 -0.85 19.78
C GLN A 197 18.49 -0.27 18.67
N ALA A 198 18.69 -1.01 17.57
CA ALA A 198 19.48 -0.57 16.44
C ALA A 198 18.59 0.14 15.39
N PRO A 199 18.86 1.41 15.03
CA PRO A 199 18.08 2.13 14.02
C PRO A 199 18.36 1.66 12.58
N ALA A 200 19.51 1.02 12.36
CA ALA A 200 19.97 0.63 11.03
C ALA A 200 19.16 -0.55 10.49
N LEU A 201 18.82 -0.48 9.20
CA LEU A 201 18.26 -1.60 8.46
C LEU A 201 19.40 -2.42 7.86
N SER A 202 19.34 -3.74 8.03
CA SER A 202 20.26 -4.68 7.41
C SER A 202 19.52 -5.54 6.38
N SER A 203 20.21 -5.93 5.31
CA SER A 203 19.73 -6.97 4.39
C SER A 203 19.70 -8.36 5.05
N ASP A 204 20.54 -8.56 6.07
CA ASP A 204 20.83 -9.88 6.63
C ASP A 204 19.87 -10.25 7.77
N LYS A 205 19.11 -9.28 8.26
CA LYS A 205 18.16 -9.46 9.36
C LYS A 205 16.88 -8.68 9.11
N THR A 206 15.75 -9.35 9.30
CA THR A 206 14.44 -8.69 9.28
C THR A 206 14.34 -7.69 10.44
N THR A 207 14.20 -6.42 10.10
CA THR A 207 13.84 -5.38 11.06
C THR A 207 12.32 -5.32 11.22
N TYR A 208 11.84 -5.31 12.46
CA TYR A 208 10.41 -5.24 12.77
C TYR A 208 9.99 -3.84 13.21
N VAL A 209 8.68 -3.60 13.17
CA VAL A 209 7.98 -2.58 13.95
C VAL A 209 6.99 -3.27 14.87
N ILE A 210 6.69 -2.63 16.01
CA ILE A 210 5.72 -3.14 16.98
C ILE A 210 4.51 -2.22 17.03
N GLN A 211 3.32 -2.80 17.04
CA GLN A 211 2.05 -2.08 17.22
C GLN A 211 1.22 -2.78 18.29
N PRO A 212 0.32 -2.08 19.00
CA PRO A 212 -0.69 -2.73 19.82
C PRO A 212 -1.65 -3.52 18.93
N ILE A 213 -2.23 -4.59 19.47
CA ILE A 213 -3.32 -5.31 18.81
C ILE A 213 -4.56 -4.42 18.83
N ILE A 214 -5.10 -4.15 17.64
CA ILE A 214 -6.37 -3.46 17.47
C ILE A 214 -7.47 -4.52 17.39
N LYS A 215 -8.39 -4.50 18.36
CA LYS A 215 -9.61 -5.32 18.34
C LYS A 215 -10.61 -4.70 17.36
N GLN A 216 -10.82 -5.35 16.22
CA GLN A 216 -11.81 -4.92 15.24
C GLN A 216 -13.22 -5.15 15.78
N THR A 217 -14.15 -4.27 15.39
CA THR A 217 -15.57 -4.49 15.66
C THR A 217 -16.06 -5.74 14.92
N GLU A 218 -16.83 -6.55 15.62
CA GLU A 218 -17.47 -7.75 15.08
C GLU A 218 -18.94 -7.50 14.79
N GLU A 219 -19.41 -8.05 13.68
CA GLU A 219 -20.79 -7.97 13.22
C GLU A 219 -21.17 -9.23 12.45
N ASP A 220 -22.47 -9.48 12.32
CA ASP A 220 -22.97 -10.65 11.61
C ASP A 220 -23.06 -10.31 10.11
N LEU A 221 -22.38 -11.09 9.27
CA LEU A 221 -22.32 -10.90 7.83
C LEU A 221 -22.70 -12.18 7.10
N PHE A 222 -23.62 -12.07 6.14
CA PHE A 222 -23.84 -13.10 5.15
C PHE A 222 -22.65 -13.13 4.18
N LEU A 223 -21.88 -14.21 4.17
CA LEU A 223 -20.67 -14.34 3.38
C LEU A 223 -20.96 -14.90 1.98
N ASP A 224 -21.61 -16.05 1.92
CA ASP A 224 -22.11 -16.69 0.70
C ASP A 224 -23.12 -17.79 1.04
N GLU A 225 -23.74 -18.42 0.02
CA GLU A 225 -24.75 -19.46 0.19
C GLU A 225 -24.26 -20.71 0.93
N LYS A 226 -22.95 -21.02 0.87
CA LYS A 226 -22.38 -22.21 1.52
C LYS A 226 -22.06 -21.95 2.98
N VAL A 227 -21.54 -20.76 3.27
CA VAL A 227 -21.05 -20.38 4.60
C VAL A 227 -22.14 -19.71 5.44
N GLY A 228 -23.10 -19.05 4.79
CA GLY A 228 -24.20 -18.36 5.43
C GLY A 228 -23.76 -17.13 6.21
N VAL A 229 -24.53 -16.81 7.26
CA VAL A 229 -24.24 -15.70 8.18
C VAL A 229 -23.19 -16.13 9.19
N GLN A 230 -22.13 -15.35 9.31
CA GLN A 230 -21.04 -15.57 10.26
C GLN A 230 -20.76 -14.32 11.07
N ARG A 231 -20.22 -14.50 12.28
CA ARG A 231 -19.64 -13.41 13.06
C ARG A 231 -18.31 -13.02 12.43
N CYS A 232 -18.20 -11.79 11.95
CA CYS A 232 -17.09 -11.35 11.13
C CYS A 232 -16.46 -10.05 11.61
N GLN A 233 -15.18 -9.89 11.28
CA GLN A 233 -14.44 -8.64 11.38
C GLN A 233 -14.14 -8.11 9.99
N ARG A 234 -14.10 -6.78 9.82
CA ARG A 234 -13.80 -6.14 8.55
C ARG A 234 -12.64 -5.16 8.64
N VAL A 235 -11.86 -5.12 7.57
CA VAL A 235 -10.89 -4.06 7.32
C VAL A 235 -11.01 -3.62 5.88
N GLY A 236 -10.83 -2.33 5.62
CA GLY A 236 -10.93 -1.81 4.28
C GLY A 236 -10.06 -0.60 4.04
N THR A 237 -10.04 -0.20 2.79
CA THR A 237 -9.42 1.04 2.36
C THR A 237 -10.47 2.05 1.96
N TYR A 238 -10.07 3.31 1.88
CA TYR A 238 -10.80 4.35 1.17
C TYR A 238 -9.88 4.97 0.12
N TYR A 239 -10.48 5.66 -0.83
CA TYR A 239 -9.76 6.44 -1.83
C TYR A 239 -9.86 7.91 -1.49
N SER A 240 -8.73 8.60 -1.59
CA SER A 240 -8.64 10.06 -1.52
C SER A 240 -7.90 10.58 -2.74
N VAL A 241 -8.42 11.65 -3.33
CA VAL A 241 -7.83 12.35 -4.48
C VAL A 241 -7.74 13.81 -4.11
N ASN A 242 -6.54 14.39 -4.21
CA ASN A 242 -6.26 15.78 -3.83
C ASN A 242 -6.78 16.13 -2.42
N GLY A 243 -6.60 15.22 -1.47
CA GLY A 243 -7.05 15.38 -0.09
C GLY A 243 -8.55 15.18 0.14
N SER A 244 -9.33 14.92 -0.91
CA SER A 244 -10.78 14.73 -0.82
C SER A 244 -11.16 13.25 -0.86
N PHE A 245 -12.02 12.81 0.05
CA PHE A 245 -12.61 11.46 0.02
C PHE A 245 -13.43 11.26 -1.26
N VAL A 246 -13.21 10.14 -1.95
CA VAL A 246 -13.96 9.81 -3.19
C VAL A 246 -14.71 8.48 -3.12
N GLY A 247 -14.48 7.68 -2.08
CA GLY A 247 -15.19 6.42 -1.90
C GLY A 247 -14.46 5.39 -1.08
N LEU A 248 -15.14 4.28 -0.85
CA LEU A 248 -14.61 3.10 -0.19
C LEU A 248 -13.90 2.20 -1.21
N GLY A 249 -12.68 1.83 -0.88
CA GLY A 249 -11.83 0.96 -1.67
C GLY A 249 -12.15 -0.52 -1.46
N ALA A 250 -11.12 -1.36 -1.50
CA ALA A 250 -11.32 -2.78 -1.29
C ALA A 250 -11.52 -3.03 0.22
N TRP A 251 -12.68 -3.61 0.56
CA TRP A 251 -12.97 -4.09 1.89
C TRP A 251 -12.83 -5.60 1.93
N ARG A 252 -12.47 -6.12 3.09
CA ARG A 252 -12.29 -7.55 3.31
C ARG A 252 -12.91 -7.93 4.64
N ALA A 253 -13.56 -9.08 4.66
CA ALA A 253 -14.13 -9.69 5.85
C ALA A 253 -13.41 -11.00 6.16
N ILE A 254 -13.28 -11.31 7.44
CA ILE A 254 -12.88 -12.62 7.95
C ILE A 254 -13.85 -13.05 9.04
N VAL A 255 -14.02 -14.35 9.25
CA VAL A 255 -14.72 -14.86 10.44
C VAL A 255 -13.93 -14.45 11.68
N ALA A 256 -14.62 -14.09 12.76
CA ALA A 256 -14.02 -13.53 13.98
C ALA A 256 -12.99 -14.44 14.67
N SER A 257 -13.04 -15.76 14.41
CA SER A 257 -12.03 -16.72 14.86
C SER A 257 -10.68 -16.60 14.15
N GLU A 258 -10.62 -15.87 13.03
CA GLU A 258 -9.40 -15.62 12.28
C GLU A 258 -8.77 -14.29 12.72
N ARG A 259 -7.44 -14.22 12.70
CA ARG A 259 -6.69 -13.05 13.18
C ARG A 259 -6.12 -12.17 12.07
N VAL A 260 -5.86 -12.76 10.91
CA VAL A 260 -5.17 -12.08 9.80
C VAL A 260 -6.13 -11.94 8.61
N CYS A 261 -6.61 -10.72 8.38
CA CYS A 261 -7.40 -10.39 7.21
C CYS A 261 -6.51 -10.23 5.97
N ASN A 262 -6.10 -11.35 5.36
CA ASN A 262 -5.29 -11.40 4.16
C ASN A 262 -5.95 -12.28 3.10
N MET A 263 -6.03 -11.79 1.86
CA MET A 263 -6.60 -12.57 0.76
C MET A 263 -5.75 -13.79 0.41
N ALA A 264 -4.43 -13.73 0.65
CA ALA A 264 -3.51 -14.82 0.32
C ALA A 264 -3.71 -16.08 1.17
N THR A 265 -4.37 -15.98 2.33
CA THR A 265 -4.65 -17.15 3.18
C THR A 265 -5.86 -17.95 2.68
N GLY A 266 -6.63 -17.42 1.72
CA GLY A 266 -7.89 -18.02 1.26
C GLY A 266 -9.03 -17.92 2.28
N LYS A 267 -8.81 -17.30 3.44
CA LYS A 267 -9.78 -17.21 4.53
C LYS A 267 -10.53 -15.87 4.61
N ALA A 268 -10.33 -15.01 3.62
CA ALA A 268 -10.91 -13.67 3.59
C ALA A 268 -11.87 -13.51 2.40
N TRP A 269 -13.01 -12.88 2.66
CA TRP A 269 -13.99 -12.50 1.64
C TRP A 269 -13.70 -11.09 1.18
N LYS A 270 -13.64 -10.90 -0.14
CA LYS A 270 -13.49 -9.57 -0.72
C LYS A 270 -14.87 -8.94 -0.90
N MET A 271 -15.04 -7.78 -0.29
CA MET A 271 -16.21 -6.95 -0.48
C MET A 271 -15.97 -5.95 -1.63
N GLY A 272 -17.04 -5.53 -2.30
CA GLY A 272 -16.98 -4.58 -3.41
C GLY A 272 -16.41 -3.22 -3.00
N SER A 273 -15.91 -2.47 -3.99
CA SER A 273 -15.53 -1.06 -3.82
C SER A 273 -16.70 -0.17 -4.22
N VAL A 274 -16.95 0.88 -3.45
CA VAL A 274 -18.07 1.81 -3.66
C VAL A 274 -17.51 3.21 -3.83
N PHE A 275 -17.68 3.78 -5.01
CA PHE A 275 -17.28 5.16 -5.27
C PHE A 275 -18.48 6.09 -5.18
N VAL A 276 -18.27 7.28 -4.61
CA VAL A 276 -19.28 8.32 -4.61
C VAL A 276 -19.16 9.07 -5.94
N SER A 277 -20.21 9.07 -6.75
CA SER A 277 -20.34 10.01 -7.86
C SER A 277 -21.17 11.19 -7.37
N HIS A 278 -20.53 12.33 -7.14
CA HIS A 278 -21.23 13.60 -7.18
C HIS A 278 -21.37 13.94 -8.67
N GLU A 279 -22.61 14.03 -9.15
CA GLU A 279 -22.92 14.64 -10.45
C GLU A 279 -22.55 16.14 -10.43
#